data_AF-A0A4Q5SVU3-F1
#
_entry.id   AF-A0A4Q5SVU3-F1
#
_cell.length_a   1.000
_cell.length_b   1.000
_cell.length_c   1.000
_cell.angle_alpha   90.00
_cell.angle_beta   90.00
_cell.angle_gamma   90.00
#
_symmetry.space_group_name_H-M   'P 1'
#
loop_
_entity.id
_entity.type
_entity.pdbx_description
1 polymer ?
#
loop_
_entity_poly.entity_id
_entity_poly.type
_entity_poly.pdbx_seq_one_letter_code
_entity_poly.pdbx_strand_id
1 'polypeptide(L)'
;MKKLFFLLAIAVGVSTTSLYAQEQRDPAQQAQRMRERMKPELMERTHITDPQANQVLDLYQTMRQEMRAASTLSADDRQSKMNEANGKFEKALFHMGLTDQQRTDVVNYFVEQRERMRNRQQNGRAGGK
;
A
#
# COMPACT_ATOMS: atom_id res chain seq x y z
N MET A 1 -41.39 49.01 -15.84
CA MET A 1 -40.13 48.67 -16.55
C MET A 1 -39.16 48.17 -15.48
N LYS A 2 -39.26 46.94 -14.98
CA LYS A 2 -38.96 45.64 -15.61
C LYS A 2 -37.58 45.63 -16.27
N LYS A 3 -36.70 44.82 -15.65
CA LYS A 3 -35.46 44.23 -16.15
C LYS A 3 -34.24 45.13 -15.96
N LEU A 4 -33.47 44.85 -14.89
CA LEU A 4 -32.00 44.79 -14.86
C LEU A 4 -31.47 44.47 -13.43
N PHE A 5 -32.20 43.68 -12.64
CA PHE A 5 -31.73 43.14 -11.34
C PHE A 5 -31.43 41.63 -11.45
N PHE A 6 -30.69 41.22 -12.49
CA PHE A 6 -30.43 39.79 -12.76
C PHE A 6 -28.97 39.48 -13.15
N LEU A 7 -28.02 40.31 -12.73
CA LEU A 7 -26.59 40.12 -12.99
C LEU A 7 -25.70 40.31 -11.75
N LEU A 8 -26.24 40.02 -10.55
CA LEU A 8 -25.46 40.01 -9.31
C LEU A 8 -25.81 38.79 -8.41
N ALA A 9 -26.25 37.70 -9.04
CA ALA A 9 -26.54 36.42 -8.37
C ALA A 9 -25.75 35.24 -9.00
N ILE A 10 -24.71 35.53 -9.80
CA ILE A 10 -23.83 34.54 -10.44
C ILE A 10 -22.37 34.75 -9.95
N ALA A 11 -22.20 35.26 -8.73
CA ALA A 11 -20.89 35.42 -8.09
C ALA A 11 -20.81 34.73 -6.71
N VAL A 12 -21.83 33.94 -6.34
CA VAL A 12 -21.83 33.09 -5.13
C VAL A 12 -21.65 31.60 -5.48
N GLY A 13 -21.52 31.28 -6.77
CA GLY A 13 -20.98 30.01 -7.22
C GLY A 13 -19.46 29.98 -7.13
N VAL A 14 -18.88 30.37 -5.98
CA VAL A 14 -17.51 29.93 -5.63
C VAL A 14 -17.62 28.43 -5.60
N SER A 15 -17.24 27.86 -6.73
CA SER A 15 -17.19 26.46 -6.99
C SER A 15 -16.12 25.95 -6.05
N THR A 16 -16.52 25.56 -4.85
CA THR A 16 -15.80 24.61 -4.01
C THR A 16 -15.82 23.24 -4.71
N THR A 17 -15.50 23.20 -5.99
CA THR A 17 -14.74 22.11 -6.58
C THR A 17 -13.35 22.23 -5.97
N SER A 18 -13.22 21.76 -4.72
CA SER A 18 -11.96 21.18 -4.30
C SER A 18 -11.69 20.07 -5.31
N LEU A 19 -10.94 20.42 -6.36
CA LEU A 19 -10.18 19.46 -7.12
C LEU A 19 -9.41 18.68 -6.06
N TYR A 20 -9.87 17.47 -5.76
CA TYR A 20 -8.99 16.41 -5.29
C TYR A 20 -8.07 16.09 -6.48
N ALA A 21 -7.19 17.04 -6.84
CA ALA A 21 -5.96 16.70 -7.49
C ALA A 21 -5.39 15.60 -6.61
N GLN A 22 -5.15 14.41 -7.17
CA GLN A 22 -4.40 13.37 -6.49
C GLN A 22 -3.08 14.02 -6.10
N GLU A 23 -3.04 14.50 -4.85
CA GLU A 23 -1.87 15.13 -4.27
C GLU A 23 -0.76 14.12 -4.50
N GLN A 24 0.25 14.53 -5.27
CA GLN A 24 1.42 13.73 -5.60
C GLN A 24 2.19 13.51 -4.29
N ARG A 25 1.63 12.68 -3.42
CA ARG A 25 2.13 12.41 -2.07
C ARG A 25 3.49 11.82 -2.25
N ASP A 26 4.48 12.51 -1.70
CA ASP A 26 5.87 12.06 -1.66
C ASP A 26 5.92 10.55 -1.33
N PRO A 27 6.52 9.72 -2.21
CA PRO A 27 6.66 8.29 -2.00
C PRO A 27 7.28 7.92 -0.65
N ALA A 28 8.18 8.75 -0.12
CA ALA A 28 8.80 8.57 1.19
C ALA A 28 7.79 8.78 2.32
N GLN A 29 6.92 9.78 2.22
CA GLN A 29 5.87 9.98 3.21
C GLN A 29 4.81 8.87 3.17
N GLN A 30 4.52 8.32 1.99
CA GLN A 30 3.62 7.16 1.88
C GLN A 30 4.24 5.92 2.51
N ALA A 31 5.54 5.70 2.32
CA ALA A 31 6.28 4.63 2.97
C ALA A 31 6.19 4.69 4.49
N GLN A 32 6.44 5.87 5.04
CA GLN A 32 6.44 6.09 6.48
C GLN A 32 5.07 5.84 7.09
N ARG A 33 4.00 6.37 6.49
CA ARG A 33 2.63 6.09 6.92
C ARG A 33 2.27 4.60 6.82
N MET A 34 2.78 3.89 5.82
CA MET A 34 2.59 2.44 5.71
C MET A 34 3.29 1.73 6.86
N ARG A 35 4.54 2.10 7.16
CA ARG A 35 5.31 1.55 8.27
C ARG A 35 4.58 1.74 9.60
N GLU A 36 4.14 2.96 9.89
CA GLU A 36 3.41 3.30 11.14
C GLU A 36 2.12 2.49 11.31
N ARG A 37 1.43 2.16 10.22
CA ARG A 37 0.19 1.39 10.26
C ARG A 37 0.41 -0.11 10.38
N MET A 38 1.44 -0.63 9.71
CA MET A 38 1.69 -2.07 9.65
C MET A 38 2.50 -2.58 10.84
N LYS A 39 3.41 -1.75 11.36
CA LYS A 39 4.34 -2.14 12.42
C LYS A 39 3.66 -2.66 13.69
N PRO A 40 2.61 -2.02 14.25
CA PRO A 40 1.98 -2.51 15.46
C PRO A 40 1.37 -3.91 15.26
N GLU A 41 0.59 -4.09 14.20
CA GLU A 41 -0.05 -5.38 13.88
C GLU A 41 0.99 -6.46 13.56
N LEU A 42 2.06 -6.10 12.84
CA LEU A 42 3.16 -7.02 12.54
C LEU A 42 3.82 -7.51 13.84
N MET A 43 4.19 -6.60 14.74
CA MET A 43 4.82 -6.97 16.01
C MET A 43 3.90 -7.80 16.89
N GLU A 44 2.62 -7.45 16.96
CA GLU A 44 1.62 -8.18 17.74
C GLU A 44 1.45 -9.62 17.24
N ARG A 45 1.35 -9.82 15.92
CA ARG A 45 1.09 -11.15 15.34
C ARG A 45 2.32 -12.05 15.24
N THR A 46 3.52 -11.46 15.14
CA THR A 46 4.75 -12.21 14.88
C THR A 46 5.70 -12.22 16.08
N HIS A 47 5.39 -11.45 17.13
CA HIS A 47 6.19 -11.35 18.35
C HIS A 47 7.67 -11.00 18.10
N ILE A 48 7.96 -10.26 17.02
CA ILE A 48 9.30 -9.76 16.72
C ILE A 48 9.56 -8.43 17.45
N THR A 49 10.83 -8.12 17.67
CA THR A 49 11.24 -6.88 18.33
C THR A 49 11.05 -5.66 17.42
N ASP A 50 11.01 -4.46 18.01
CA ASP A 50 10.89 -3.21 17.25
C ASP A 50 11.97 -3.06 16.15
N PRO A 51 13.27 -3.31 16.42
CA PRO A 51 14.30 -3.25 15.40
C PRO A 51 14.08 -4.27 14.27
N GLN A 52 13.67 -5.50 14.60
CA GLN A 52 13.37 -6.53 13.61
C GLN A 52 12.17 -6.15 12.75
N ALA A 53 11.10 -5.60 13.35
CA ALA A 53 9.94 -5.12 12.61
C ALA A 53 10.29 -4.01 11.62
N ASN A 54 11.18 -3.08 11.99
CA ASN A 54 11.66 -2.05 11.07
C ASN A 54 12.36 -2.67 9.85
N GLN A 55 13.25 -3.63 10.08
CA GLN A 55 13.98 -4.31 9.00
C GLN A 55 13.04 -5.13 8.09
N VAL A 56 12.08 -5.85 8.68
CA VAL A 56 11.06 -6.61 7.94
C VAL A 56 10.22 -5.69 7.04
N LEU A 57 9.81 -4.52 7.55
CA LEU A 57 9.04 -3.55 6.78
C LEU A 57 9.86 -2.90 5.65
N ASP A 58 11.16 -2.72 5.85
CA ASP A 58 12.09 -2.24 4.80
C ASP A 58 12.24 -3.25 3.66
N LEU A 59 12.38 -4.53 3.99
CA LEU A 59 12.37 -5.61 2.99
C LEU A 59 11.04 -5.67 2.23
N TYR A 60 9.92 -5.63 2.97
CA TYR A 60 8.60 -5.67 2.36
C TYR A 60 8.39 -4.48 1.42
N GLN A 61 8.86 -3.30 1.81
CA GLN A 61 8.81 -2.12 0.97
C GLN A 61 9.63 -2.28 -0.31
N THR A 62 10.85 -2.81 -0.21
CA THR A 62 11.71 -3.11 -1.37
C THR A 62 11.00 -4.06 -2.33
N MET A 63 10.44 -5.15 -1.80
CA MET A 63 9.63 -6.11 -2.57
C MET A 63 8.45 -5.43 -3.28
N ARG A 64 7.72 -4.52 -2.62
CA ARG A 64 6.63 -3.77 -3.25
C ARG A 64 7.10 -2.84 -4.36
N GLN A 65 8.28 -2.25 -4.23
CA GLN A 65 8.86 -1.40 -5.27
C GLN A 65 9.24 -2.22 -6.50
N GLU A 66 9.89 -3.38 -6.31
CA GLU A 66 10.18 -4.33 -7.40
C GLU A 66 8.89 -4.75 -8.13
N MET A 67 7.84 -5.08 -7.38
CA MET A 67 6.54 -5.46 -7.97
C MET A 67 5.85 -4.31 -8.71
N ARG A 68 6.05 -3.06 -8.29
CA ARG A 68 5.56 -1.88 -9.03
C ARG A 68 6.34 -1.69 -10.33
N ALA A 69 7.66 -1.87 -10.30
CA ALA A 69 8.47 -1.83 -11.52
C ALA A 69 8.08 -2.95 -12.50
N ALA A 70 7.69 -4.11 -11.99
CA ALA A 70 7.17 -5.23 -12.79
C ALA A 70 5.74 -5.04 -13.32
N SER A 71 5.09 -3.89 -13.08
CA SER A 71 3.70 -3.64 -13.50
C SER A 71 3.52 -3.54 -15.02
N THR A 72 4.58 -3.20 -15.76
CA THR A 72 4.57 -3.11 -17.22
C THR A 72 4.89 -4.45 -17.90
N LEU A 73 5.29 -5.47 -17.13
CA LEU A 73 5.63 -6.78 -17.66
C LEU A 73 4.37 -7.59 -18.02
N SER A 74 4.58 -8.61 -18.86
CA SER A 74 3.56 -9.63 -19.18
C SER A 74 3.08 -10.35 -17.92
N ALA A 75 1.94 -11.06 -18.01
CA ALA A 75 1.40 -11.79 -16.87
C ALA A 75 2.38 -12.85 -16.34
N ASP A 76 3.02 -13.59 -17.24
CA ASP A 76 3.97 -14.65 -16.92
C ASP A 76 5.26 -14.08 -16.30
N ASP A 77 5.79 -13.01 -16.89
CA ASP A 77 6.99 -12.34 -16.36
C ASP A 77 6.73 -11.71 -15.00
N ARG A 78 5.53 -11.13 -14.80
CA ARG A 78 5.13 -10.57 -13.51
C ARG A 78 4.99 -11.64 -12.44
N GLN A 79 4.46 -12.81 -12.79
CA GLN A 79 4.38 -13.94 -11.87
C GLN A 79 5.77 -14.46 -11.50
N SER A 80 6.67 -14.58 -12.49
CA SER A 80 8.07 -14.94 -12.26
C SER A 80 8.77 -13.95 -11.32
N LYS A 81 8.60 -12.64 -11.57
CA LYS A 81 9.14 -11.59 -10.70
C LYS A 81 8.57 -11.61 -9.29
N MET A 82 7.28 -11.94 -9.14
CA MET A 82 6.68 -12.11 -7.82
C MET A 82 7.31 -13.25 -7.05
N ASN A 83 7.53 -14.40 -7.70
CA ASN A 83 8.16 -15.55 -7.07
C ASN A 83 9.62 -15.24 -6.69
N GLU A 84 10.35 -14.55 -7.57
CA GLU A 84 11.72 -14.09 -7.29
C GLU A 84 11.76 -13.15 -6.06
N ALA A 85 10.89 -12.14 -6.03
CA ALA A 85 10.84 -11.15 -4.96
C ALA A 85 10.41 -11.77 -3.61
N ASN A 86 9.44 -12.69 -3.63
CA ASN A 86 9.06 -13.47 -2.44
C ASN A 86 10.25 -14.33 -1.95
N GLY A 87 10.96 -15.02 -2.85
CA GLY A 87 12.12 -15.82 -2.47
C GLY A 87 13.29 -14.98 -1.91
N LYS A 88 13.53 -13.78 -2.44
CA LYS A 88 14.48 -12.81 -1.88
C LYS A 88 14.06 -12.37 -0.47
N PHE A 89 12.77 -12.07 -0.29
CA PHE A 89 12.22 -11.66 1.00
C PHE A 89 12.39 -12.76 2.05
N GLU A 90 11.98 -13.99 1.75
CA GLU A 90 12.13 -15.14 2.65
C GLU A 90 13.58 -15.39 3.02
N LYS A 91 14.50 -15.39 2.03
CA LYS A 91 15.95 -15.51 2.29
C LYS A 91 16.46 -14.40 3.21
N ALA A 92 16.03 -13.17 3.01
CA ALA A 92 16.45 -12.06 3.84
C ALA A 92 15.94 -12.18 5.30
N LEU A 93 14.76 -12.77 5.53
CA LEU A 93 14.26 -13.06 6.88
C LEU A 93 15.16 -14.05 7.65
N PHE A 94 15.79 -15.01 6.98
CA PHE A 94 16.73 -15.95 7.62
C PHE A 94 17.93 -15.23 8.25
N HIS A 95 18.37 -14.12 7.66
CA HIS A 95 19.52 -13.36 8.15
C HIS A 95 19.18 -12.39 9.30
N MET A 96 17.90 -12.26 9.68
CA MET A 96 17.43 -11.31 10.71
C MET A 96 17.44 -11.87 12.14
N GLY A 97 17.93 -13.10 12.33
CA GLY A 97 17.93 -13.74 13.65
C GLY A 97 16.52 -14.03 14.19
N LEU A 98 15.53 -14.13 13.29
CA LEU A 98 14.17 -14.56 13.62
C LEU A 98 14.12 -16.07 13.81
N THR A 99 13.28 -16.56 14.73
CA THR A 99 13.00 -18.00 14.84
C THR A 99 12.21 -18.51 13.64
N ASP A 100 12.20 -19.82 13.42
CA ASP A 100 11.48 -20.44 12.30
C ASP A 100 9.98 -20.12 12.34
N GLN A 101 9.41 -20.11 13.54
CA GLN A 101 8.02 -19.72 13.76
C GLN A 101 7.79 -18.25 13.42
N GLN A 102 8.64 -17.35 13.92
CA GLN A 102 8.53 -15.91 13.61
C GLN A 102 8.64 -15.63 12.12
N ARG A 103 9.54 -16.31 11.39
CA ARG A 103 9.65 -16.15 9.93
C ARG A 103 8.38 -16.60 9.23
N THR A 104 7.82 -17.74 9.65
CA THR A 104 6.54 -18.24 9.14
C THR A 104 5.40 -17.25 9.39
N ASP A 105 5.31 -16.71 10.61
CA ASP A 105 4.28 -15.75 10.98
C ASP A 105 4.41 -14.45 10.19
N VAL A 106 5.64 -13.98 9.95
CA VAL A 106 5.92 -12.80 9.10
C VAL A 106 5.47 -13.05 7.66
N VAL A 107 5.79 -14.20 7.07
CA VAL A 107 5.36 -14.55 5.71
C VAL A 107 3.83 -14.60 5.64
N ASN A 108 3.19 -15.30 6.58
CA ASN A 108 1.74 -15.41 6.66
C ASN A 108 1.06 -14.06 6.81
N TYR A 109 1.60 -13.17 7.67
CA TYR A 109 1.12 -11.81 7.82
C TYR A 109 1.06 -11.07 6.48
N PHE A 110 2.13 -11.09 5.68
CA PHE A 110 2.14 -10.38 4.40
C PHE A 110 1.31 -11.05 3.29
N VAL A 111 1.13 -12.37 3.34
CA VAL A 111 0.18 -13.11 2.48
C VAL A 111 -1.24 -12.64 2.77
N GLU A 112 -1.65 -12.66 4.04
CA GLU A 112 -2.98 -12.20 4.45
C GLU A 112 -3.20 -10.73 4.08
N GLN A 113 -2.20 -9.85 4.27
CA GLN A 113 -2.33 -8.44 3.87
C GLN A 113 -2.56 -8.30 2.36
N ARG A 114 -1.90 -9.13 1.54
CA ARG A 114 -2.07 -9.14 0.08
C ARG A 114 -3.48 -9.61 -0.31
N GLU A 115 -3.99 -10.64 0.34
CA GLU A 115 -5.34 -11.15 0.14
C GLU A 115 -6.41 -10.13 0.57
N ARG A 116 -6.23 -9.52 1.74
CA ARG A 116 -7.11 -8.43 2.22
C ARG A 116 -7.15 -7.26 1.23
N MET A 117 -6.04 -6.95 0.56
CA MET A 117 -6.01 -5.93 -0.49
C MET A 117 -6.72 -6.40 -1.76
N ARG A 118 -6.50 -7.65 -2.18
CA ARG A 118 -7.15 -8.26 -3.35
C ARG A 118 -8.67 -8.30 -3.17
N ASN A 119 -9.15 -8.74 -2.02
CA ASN A 119 -10.58 -8.81 -1.69
C ASN A 119 -11.22 -7.41 -1.67
N ARG A 120 -10.52 -6.41 -1.11
CA ARG A 120 -10.97 -5.01 -1.17
C ARG A 120 -11.06 -4.49 -2.61
N GLN A 121 -10.12 -4.84 -3.47
CA GLN A 121 -10.13 -4.42 -4.86
C GLN A 121 -11.25 -5.09 -5.66
N GLN A 122 -11.55 -6.37 -5.38
CA GLN A 122 -12.66 -7.08 -6.01
C GLN A 122 -14.01 -6.53 -5.54
N ASN A 123 -14.20 -6.34 -4.22
CA ASN A 123 -15.46 -5.86 -3.66
C ASN A 123 -15.71 -4.37 -3.93
N GLY A 124 -14.67 -3.53 -3.95
CA GLY A 124 -14.78 -2.11 -4.30
C GLY A 124 -15.08 -1.86 -5.78
N ARG A 125 -14.80 -2.83 -6.66
CA ARG A 125 -15.14 -2.77 -8.09
C ARG A 125 -16.59 -3.22 -8.36
N ALA A 126 -17.23 -3.89 -7.40
CA ALA A 126 -18.62 -4.35 -7.49
C ALA A 126 -19.66 -3.31 -7.00
N GLY A 127 -19.24 -2.30 -6.22
CA GLY A 127 -20.12 -1.25 -5.70
C GLY A 127 -20.15 0.06 -6.51
N GLY A 128 -19.53 0.07 -7.69
CA GLY A 128 -19.46 1.23 -8.59
C GLY A 128 -20.08 0.92 -9.95
N LYS A 129 -21.38 0.63 -9.97
CA LYS A 129 -22.24 0.68 -11.15
C LYS A 129 -23.58 1.27 -10.77
#